data_AF-A0A9E3LL59-F1
#
_entry.id   AF-A0A9E3LL59-F1
#
_cell.length_a   1.000
_cell.length_b   1.000
_cell.length_c   1.000
_cell.angle_alpha   90.00
_cell.angle_beta   90.00
_cell.angle_gamma   90.00
#
_symmetry.space_group_name_H-M   'P 1'
#
loop_
_entity.id
_entity.type
_entity.pdbx_description
1 polymer ?
#
loop_
_entity_poly.entity_id
_entity_poly.type
_entity_poly.pdbx_seq_one_letter_code
_entity_poly.pdbx_strand_id
1 'polypeptide(L)' 'MRALIDLPEDDLSLLTELGHRQGTSRAAVVREAIHAYLAARRTPAEAAAFGLWGAGEDGLATQARMRAEW' A
#
# COMPACT_ATOMS: atom_id res chain seq x y z
N MET A 1 -12.82 1.03 8.80
CA MET A 1 -13.93 1.82 8.22
C MET A 1 -14.88 0.87 7.49
N ARG A 2 -16.19 1.13 7.48
CA ARG A 2 -17.18 0.37 6.70
C ARG A 2 -17.65 1.23 5.53
N ALA A 3 -17.77 0.65 4.34
CA ALA A 3 -18.34 1.29 3.16
C ALA A 3 -19.53 0.43 2.68
N LEU A 4 -20.58 1.10 2.22
CA LEU A 4 -21.71 0.45 1.55
C LEU A 4 -21.52 0.68 0.04
N ILE A 5 -21.56 -0.41 -0.72
CA ILE A 5 -21.27 -0.43 -2.16
C ILE A 5 -22.27 -1.38 -2.80
N ASP A 6 -22.84 -0.95 -3.91
CA ASP A 6 -23.70 -1.79 -4.73
C ASP A 6 -22.83 -2.64 -5.65
N LEU A 7 -23.10 -3.94 -5.70
CA LEU A 7 -22.46 -4.88 -6.61
C LEU A 7 -23.53 -5.73 -7.30
N PRO A 8 -23.34 -6.11 -8.56
CA PRO A 8 -24.10 -7.17 -9.19
C PRO A 8 -24.02 -8.47 -8.37
N GLU A 9 -25.11 -9.24 -8.31
CA GLU A 9 -25.16 -10.51 -7.57
C GLU A 9 -24.13 -11.53 -8.10
N ASP A 10 -23.90 -11.52 -9.43
CA ASP A 10 -22.92 -12.39 -10.07
C ASP A 10 -21.50 -12.09 -9.59
N ASP A 11 -21.13 -10.81 -9.46
CA ASP A 11 -19.83 -10.38 -8.95
C ASP A 11 -19.68 -10.77 -7.47
N LEU A 12 -20.74 -10.64 -6.68
CA LEU A 12 -20.76 -11.03 -5.28
C LEU A 12 -20.52 -12.54 -5.11
N SER A 13 -21.10 -13.35 -6.00
CA SER A 13 -20.94 -14.80 -6.04
C SER A 13 -19.50 -15.18 -6.39
N LEU A 14 -18.93 -14.56 -7.41
CA LEU A 14 -17.53 -14.78 -7.82
C LEU A 14 -16.53 -14.40 -6.71
N LEU A 15 -16.74 -13.26 -6.03
CA LEU A 15 -15.91 -12.85 -4.90
C LEU A 15 -16.00 -13.83 -3.72
N THR A 16 -17.17 -14.44 -3.53
CA THR A 16 -17.38 -15.45 -2.48
C THR A 16 -16.62 -16.73 -2.83
N GLU A 17 -16.73 -17.20 -4.07
CA GLU A 17 -15.99 -18.39 -4.55
C GLU A 17 -14.47 -18.18 -4.49
N LEU A 18 -13.98 -17.00 -4.89
CA LEU A 18 -12.57 -16.64 -4.77
C LEU A 18 -12.08 -16.72 -3.32
N GLY A 19 -12.88 -16.21 -2.37
CA GLY A 19 -12.58 -16.32 -0.95
C GLY A 19 -12.43 -17.77 -0.51
N HIS A 20 -13.38 -18.63 -0.88
CA HIS A 20 -13.33 -20.06 -0.56
C HIS A 20 -12.09 -20.74 -1.16
N ARG A 21 -11.77 -20.47 -2.43
CA ARG A 21 -10.61 -21.04 -3.11
C ARG A 21 -9.28 -20.61 -2.48
N GLN A 22 -9.21 -19.39 -1.95
CA GLN A 22 -8.02 -18.84 -1.29
C GLN A 22 -7.98 -19.13 0.21
N GLY A 23 -9.01 -19.76 0.78
CA GLY A 23 -9.12 -19.98 2.23
C GLY A 23 -9.24 -18.69 3.03
N THR A 24 -9.80 -17.63 2.44
CA THR A 24 -9.93 -16.30 3.05
C THR A 24 -11.35 -15.79 2.99
N SER A 25 -11.65 -14.75 3.78
CA SER A 25 -12.96 -14.11 3.75
C SER A 25 -13.16 -13.33 2.46
N ARG A 26 -14.40 -13.27 1.95
CA ARG A 26 -14.78 -12.36 0.85
C ARG A 26 -14.31 -10.92 1.07
N ALA A 27 -14.40 -10.43 2.30
CA ALA A 27 -13.96 -9.08 2.64
C ALA A 27 -12.44 -8.89 2.49
N ALA A 28 -11.63 -9.94 2.69
CA ALA A 28 -10.20 -9.89 2.43
C ALA A 28 -9.90 -9.79 0.94
N VAL A 29 -10.57 -10.60 0.11
CA VAL A 29 -10.47 -10.53 -1.37
C VAL A 29 -10.79 -9.13 -1.87
N VAL A 30 -11.89 -8.53 -1.39
CA VAL A 30 -12.29 -7.16 -1.76
C VAL A 30 -11.23 -6.14 -1.34
N ARG A 31 -10.69 -6.24 -0.12
CA ARG A 31 -9.63 -5.32 0.33
C ARG A 31 -8.38 -5.44 -0.54
N GLU A 32 -7.96 -6.65 -0.85
CA GLU A 32 -6.80 -6.91 -1.71
C GLU A 32 -6.99 -6.32 -3.11
N ALA A 33 -8.16 -6.55 -3.72
CA ALA A 33 -8.51 -5.98 -5.02
C ALA A 33 -8.47 -4.44 -5.00
N ILE A 34 -9.02 -3.81 -3.97
CA ILE A 34 -8.97 -2.35 -3.80
C ILE A 34 -7.52 -1.86 -3.63
N HIS A 35 -6.71 -2.54 -2.81
CA HIS A 35 -5.31 -2.20 -2.62
C HIS A 35 -4.52 -2.28 -3.94
N ALA A 36 -4.68 -3.37 -4.69
CA ALA A 36 -4.02 -3.53 -5.98
C ALA A 36 -4.48 -2.48 -7.00
N TYR A 37 -5.78 -2.20 -7.06
CA TYR A 37 -6.36 -1.20 -7.96
C TYR A 37 -5.82 0.21 -7.69
N LEU A 38 -5.73 0.58 -6.41
CA LEU A 38 -5.20 1.88 -5.97
C LEU A 38 -3.68 1.95 -6.13
N ALA A 39 -2.94 0.89 -5.80
CA ALA A 39 -1.48 0.85 -5.96
C ALA A 39 -1.07 1.09 -7.42
N ALA A 40 -1.79 0.49 -8.37
CA ALA A 40 -1.56 0.71 -9.80
C ALA A 40 -1.84 2.15 -10.28
N ARG A 41 -2.55 2.96 -9.48
CA ARG A 41 -2.99 4.33 -9.83
C ARG A 41 -2.37 5.41 -8.95
N ARG A 42 -1.62 5.03 -7.93
CA ARG A 42 -0.80 5.98 -7.17
C ARG A 42 0.31 6.47 -8.09
N THR A 43 0.20 7.72 -8.51
CA THR A 43 1.21 8.42 -9.30
C THR A 43 2.55 8.43 -8.54
N PRO A 44 3.71 8.40 -9.22
CA PRO A 44 5.02 8.43 -8.56
C PRO A 44 5.22 9.58 -7.57
N ALA A 45 4.45 10.67 -7.68
CA ALA A 45 4.51 11.80 -6.76
C ALA A 45 4.25 11.43 -5.28
N GLU A 46 3.38 10.46 -4.99
CA GLU A 46 3.16 10.00 -3.61
C GLU A 46 4.30 9.08 -3.12
N ALA A 47 4.90 8.28 -4.01
CA ALA A 47 6.10 7.51 -3.69
C ALA A 47 7.34 8.42 -3.52
N ALA A 48 7.38 9.53 -4.27
CA ALA A 48 8.41 10.55 -4.21
C ALA A 48 8.24 11.53 -3.04
N ALA A 49 7.10 11.52 -2.34
CA ALA A 49 6.90 12.33 -1.13
C ALA A 49 7.93 11.99 -0.02
N PHE A 50 8.50 10.78 -0.07
CA PHE A 50 9.65 10.36 0.75
C PHE A 50 10.92 10.11 -0.08
N GLY A 51 10.89 10.34 -1.39
CA GLY A 51 12.01 10.08 -2.31
C GLY A 51 13.24 10.91 -2.01
N LEU A 52 13.07 12.11 -1.44
CA LEU A 52 14.18 12.96 -0.98
C LEU A 52 14.74 12.56 0.39
N TRP A 53 13.99 11.81 1.20
CA TRP A 53 14.45 11.34 2.52
C TRP A 53 15.31 10.08 2.44
N GLY A 54 15.19 9.28 1.37
CA GLY A 54 16.00 8.07 1.17
C GLY A 54 17.37 8.30 0.51
N ALA A 55 17.64 9.53 0.03
CA ALA A 55 18.85 9.86 -0.73
C ALA A 55 19.85 10.75 0.04
N GLY A 56 19.62 10.98 1.34
CA GLY A 56 20.53 11.72 2.21
C GLY A 56 21.63 10.83 2.78
N GLU A 57 22.80 11.44 3.06
CA GLU A 57 23.85 10.83 3.88
C GLU A 57 23.26 10.43 5.26
N ASP A 58 23.72 9.32 5.83
CA ASP A 58 23.31 8.90 7.18
C ASP A 58 23.53 10.08 8.15
N GLY A 59 22.45 10.49 8.83
CA GLY A 59 22.48 11.61 9.76
C GLY A 59 23.48 11.41 10.90
N LEU A 60 23.74 10.16 11.31
CA LEU A 60 24.72 9.85 12.34
C LEU A 60 26.16 9.99 11.81
N ALA A 61 26.41 9.54 10.58
CA ALA A 61 27.70 9.70 9.91
C ALA A 61 28.01 11.18 9.68
N THR A 62 27.02 11.96 9.24
CA THR A 62 27.12 13.41 9.05
C THR A 62 27.49 14.12 10.36
N GLN A 63 26.80 13.78 11.45
CA GLN A 63 27.05 14.34 12.77
C GLN A 63 28.45 13.96 13.31
N ALA A 64 28.87 12.71 13.11
CA ALA A 64 30.18 12.24 13.53
C ALA A 64 31.32 12.98 12.80
N ARG A 65 31.18 13.18 11.48
CA ARG A 65 32.13 13.95 10.68
C ARG A 65 32.26 15.38 11.20
N MET A 66 31.14 16.08 11.40
CA MET A 66 31.15 17.47 11.88
C MET A 66 31.79 17.62 13.27
N ARG A 67 31.62 16.64 14.17
CA ARG A 67 32.26 16.67 15.50
C ARG A 67 33.75 16.35 15.47
N ALA A 68 34.23 15.64 14.44
CA ALA A 68 35.64 15.33 14.29
C ALA A 68 36.45 16.51 13.71
N GLU A 69 35.77 17.57 13.26
CA GLU A 69 36.38 18.79 12.71
C GLU A 69 36.67 19.86 13.79
N TRP A 70 36.29 19.64 15.05
CA TRP A 70 36.58 20.48 16.22
C TRP A 70 37.37 19.70 17.27
#